data_AF-A0A0F2HQF5-F1
#
_entry.id   AF-A0A0F2HQF5-F1
#
_cell.length_a   1.000
_cell.length_b   1.000
_cell.length_c   1.000
_cell.angle_alpha   90.00
_cell.angle_beta   90.00
_cell.angle_gamma   90.00
#
_symmetry.space_group_name_H-M   'P 1'
#
loop_
_entity.id
_entity.type
_entity.pdbx_description
1 polymer ?
#
loop_
_entity_poly.entity_id
_entity_poly.type
_entity_poly.pdbx_seq_one_letter_code
_entity_poly.pdbx_strand_id
1 'polypeptide(L)'
;GMTAIMNGIALHGGFVPYGATFLMFMEYARNAMRMAALMKIQNIQVYTHDSIGLGEDGPTHQPVEQIASLRLTPNMSTWRPRYPVESAIAWKLAIERKEGPSALLFSRRKPAQQERTAPPATDIAKGGYNPTD
;
A
#
# COMPACT_ATOMS: atom_id res chain seq x y z
N GLY A 1 8.30 -1.97 -15.84
CA GLY A 1 8.33 -3.42 -16.08
C GLY A 1 7.41 -4.17 -15.13
N MET A 2 7.87 -4.43 -13.91
CA MET A 2 7.18 -5.25 -12.89
C MET A 2 5.66 -5.01 -12.79
N THR A 3 5.22 -3.78 -12.50
CA THR A 3 3.80 -3.47 -12.29
C THR A 3 2.93 -3.71 -13.53
N ALA A 4 3.47 -3.48 -14.73
CA ALA A 4 2.75 -3.75 -15.97
C ALA A 4 2.61 -5.26 -16.23
N ILE A 5 3.63 -6.05 -15.90
CA ILE A 5 3.55 -7.52 -15.94
C ILE A 5 2.49 -8.02 -14.96
N MET A 6 2.46 -7.47 -13.74
CA MET A 6 1.43 -7.81 -12.76
C MET A 6 0.02 -7.49 -13.24
N ASN A 7 -0.17 -6.39 -13.98
CA ASN A 7 -1.46 -6.11 -14.61
C ASN A 7 -1.86 -7.22 -15.60
N GLY A 8 -0.90 -7.72 -16.39
CA GLY A 8 -1.12 -8.86 -17.27
C GLY A 8 -1.48 -10.14 -16.51
N ILE A 9 -0.80 -10.44 -15.40
CA ILE A 9 -1.10 -11.59 -14.53
C ILE A 9 -2.53 -11.48 -13.97
N ALA A 10 -2.92 -10.29 -13.49
CA ALA A 10 -4.26 -10.06 -12.96
C ALA A 10 -5.35 -10.22 -14.04
N LEU A 11 -5.09 -9.73 -15.25
CA LEU A 11 -6.00 -9.87 -16.40
C LEU A 11 -6.12 -11.31 -16.90
N HIS A 12 -5.03 -12.07 -16.87
CA HIS A 12 -5.04 -13.48 -17.22
C HIS A 12 -5.93 -14.30 -16.28
N GLY A 13 -5.97 -13.93 -15.00
CA GLY A 13 -6.71 -14.65 -13.97
C GLY A 13 -5.98 -15.89 -13.46
N GLY A 14 -6.51 -16.47 -12.37
CA GLY A 14 -5.93 -17.62 -11.66
C GLY A 14 -4.90 -17.27 -10.59
N PHE A 15 -4.46 -16.00 -10.52
CA PHE A 15 -3.47 -15.51 -9.55
C PHE A 15 -3.91 -14.20 -8.91
N VAL A 16 -3.42 -13.94 -7.70
CA VAL A 16 -3.49 -12.63 -7.04
C VAL A 16 -2.08 -12.06 -6.98
N PRO A 17 -1.68 -11.18 -7.92
CA PRO A 17 -0.30 -10.72 -7.99
C PRO A 17 0.00 -9.68 -6.90
N TYR A 18 1.16 -9.83 -6.28
CA TYR A 18 1.78 -8.76 -5.49
C TYR A 18 3.22 -8.49 -5.94
N GLY A 19 3.67 -7.25 -5.77
CA GLY A 19 5.02 -6.81 -6.13
C GLY A 19 5.53 -5.79 -5.13
N ALA A 20 6.84 -5.71 -4.95
CA ALA A 20 7.44 -4.88 -3.92
C ALA A 20 8.58 -4.00 -4.45
N THR A 21 8.66 -2.76 -3.95
CA THR A 21 9.79 -1.85 -4.17
C THR A 21 9.82 -0.75 -3.09
N PHE A 22 10.75 0.19 -3.14
CA PHE A 22 10.74 1.36 -2.25
C PHE A 22 9.64 2.32 -2.69
N LEU A 23 9.01 3.01 -1.75
CA LEU A 23 7.92 3.95 -2.07
C LEU A 23 8.37 5.02 -3.06
N MET A 24 9.61 5.51 -2.97
CA MET A 24 10.14 6.48 -3.94
C MET A 24 10.08 5.96 -5.38
N PHE A 25 10.32 4.67 -5.60
CA PHE A 25 10.32 4.07 -6.94
C PHE A 25 8.91 3.75 -7.46
N MET A 26 7.85 4.08 -6.70
CA MET A 26 6.49 4.10 -7.25
C MET A 26 6.38 5.03 -8.47
N GLU A 27 7.22 6.06 -8.53
CA GLU A 27 7.31 7.01 -9.65
C GLU A 27 7.59 6.29 -10.98
N TYR A 28 8.46 5.28 -10.97
CA TYR A 28 8.78 4.44 -12.14
C TYR A 28 7.64 3.52 -12.56
N ALA A 29 6.67 3.28 -11.66
CA ALA A 29 5.52 2.42 -11.85
C ALA A 29 4.19 3.19 -11.95
N ARG A 30 4.21 4.53 -11.85
CA ARG A 30 3.00 5.35 -11.63
C ARG A 30 1.94 5.12 -12.71
N ASN A 31 2.33 5.12 -13.99
CA ASN A 31 1.37 4.89 -15.07
C ASN A 31 0.80 3.46 -15.05
N ALA A 32 1.62 2.45 -14.74
CA ALA A 32 1.14 1.07 -14.63
C ALA A 32 0.14 0.89 -13.47
N MET A 33 0.34 1.60 -12.34
CA MET A 33 -0.63 1.63 -11.24
C MET A 33 -1.92 2.37 -11.61
N ARG A 34 -1.82 3.49 -12.34
CA ARG A 34 -2.99 4.19 -12.88
C ARG A 34 -3.78 3.28 -13.84
N MET A 35 -3.09 2.51 -14.68
CA MET A 35 -3.72 1.54 -15.57
C MET A 35 -4.42 0.42 -14.80
N ALA A 36 -3.83 -0.09 -13.72
CA ALA A 36 -4.49 -1.07 -12.86
C ALA A 36 -5.80 -0.53 -12.27
N ALA A 37 -5.78 0.74 -11.82
CA ALA A 37 -6.95 1.41 -11.26
C ALA A 37 -8.05 1.65 -12.31
N LEU A 38 -7.65 2.06 -13.51
CA LEU A 38 -8.55 2.30 -14.64
C LEU A 38 -9.21 0.99 -15.12
N MET A 39 -8.45 -0.09 -15.21
CA MET A 39 -8.94 -1.40 -15.65
C MET A 39 -9.71 -2.16 -14.56
N LYS A 40 -9.78 -1.62 -13.33
CA LYS A 40 -10.42 -2.24 -12.16
C LYS A 40 -9.88 -3.63 -11.83
N ILE A 41 -8.58 -3.84 -11.99
CA ILE A 41 -7.96 -5.15 -11.75
C ILE A 41 -7.26 -5.21 -10.39
N GLN A 42 -7.26 -6.40 -9.79
CA GLN A 42 -6.56 -6.67 -8.54
C GLN A 42 -5.05 -6.71 -8.76
N ASN A 43 -4.36 -5.67 -8.28
CA ASN A 43 -2.90 -5.57 -8.26
C ASN A 43 -2.47 -5.03 -6.88
N ILE A 44 -1.69 -5.80 -6.13
CA ILE A 44 -1.26 -5.42 -4.77
C ILE A 44 0.20 -4.96 -4.81
N GLN A 45 0.44 -3.66 -4.61
CA GLN A 45 1.79 -3.12 -4.51
C GLN A 45 2.21 -2.91 -3.07
N VAL A 46 3.36 -3.47 -2.71
CA VAL A 46 4.02 -3.30 -1.42
C VAL A 46 5.12 -2.26 -1.57
N TYR A 47 4.93 -1.11 -0.95
CA TYR A 47 5.91 -0.03 -0.91
C TYR A 47 6.55 0.05 0.47
N THR A 48 7.84 -0.21 0.56
CA THR A 48 8.62 -0.07 1.81
C THR A 48 9.38 1.25 1.84
N HIS A 49 10.05 1.56 2.96
CA HIS A 49 10.86 2.79 3.10
C HIS A 49 10.01 4.05 2.82
N ASP A 50 8.87 4.14 3.50
CA ASP A 50 7.77 5.06 3.21
C ASP A 50 8.00 6.55 3.55
N SER A 51 9.17 6.93 4.07
CA SER A 51 9.40 8.27 4.63
C SER A 51 10.88 8.60 4.81
N ILE A 52 11.16 9.83 5.29
CA ILE A 52 12.48 10.26 5.80
C ILE A 52 13.06 9.30 6.87
N GLY A 53 12.23 8.47 7.50
CA GLY A 53 12.65 7.46 8.47
C GLY A 53 13.60 6.40 7.90
N LEU A 54 13.79 6.35 6.58
CA LEU A 54 14.80 5.51 5.95
C LEU A 54 16.23 5.93 6.30
N GLY A 55 16.53 7.19 6.61
CA GLY A 55 17.87 7.62 7.01
C GLY A 55 18.83 7.90 5.86
N GLU A 56 19.97 7.21 5.85
CA GLU A 56 21.22 7.62 5.20
C GLU A 56 21.19 7.64 3.67
N ASP A 57 20.28 6.90 3.01
CA ASP A 57 20.20 6.90 1.53
C ASP A 57 19.75 8.26 0.96
N GLY A 58 19.30 9.18 1.84
CA GLY A 58 19.17 10.59 1.52
C GLY A 58 17.95 10.97 0.67
N PRO A 59 17.88 12.23 0.21
CA PRO A 59 16.67 12.83 -0.34
C PRO A 59 16.18 12.17 -1.64
N THR A 60 17.06 11.51 -2.39
CA THR A 60 16.69 10.79 -3.62
C THR A 60 15.93 9.50 -3.35
N HIS A 61 15.94 9.01 -2.11
CA HIS A 61 15.23 7.79 -1.69
C HIS A 61 14.08 8.09 -0.73
N GLN A 62 14.07 9.27 -0.11
CA GLN A 62 13.13 9.65 0.96
C GLN A 62 11.80 10.17 0.39
N PRO A 63 10.71 9.40 0.51
CA PRO A 63 9.41 9.83 0.00
C PRO A 63 8.87 11.02 0.80
N VAL A 64 8.24 11.96 0.11
CA VAL A 64 7.59 13.14 0.67
C VAL A 64 6.14 13.23 0.18
N GLU A 65 5.92 13.20 -1.14
CA GLU A 65 4.64 13.45 -1.80
C GLU A 65 3.99 12.19 -2.42
N GLN A 66 4.70 11.06 -2.44
CA GLN A 66 4.28 9.84 -3.15
C GLN A 66 2.96 9.29 -2.59
N ILE A 67 2.73 9.39 -1.29
CA ILE A 67 1.47 8.97 -0.65
C ILE A 67 0.30 9.83 -1.14
N ALA A 68 0.51 11.14 -1.28
CA ALA A 68 -0.51 12.05 -1.80
C ALA A 68 -0.84 11.72 -3.26
N SER A 69 0.18 11.47 -4.09
CA SER A 69 -0.01 11.06 -5.50
C SER A 69 -0.83 9.77 -5.62
N LEU A 70 -0.56 8.76 -4.78
CA LEU A 70 -1.36 7.52 -4.74
C LEU A 70 -2.81 7.79 -4.35
N ARG A 71 -3.04 8.58 -3.30
CA ARG A 71 -4.39 8.93 -2.81
C ARG A 71 -5.21 9.74 -3.81
N LEU A 72 -4.55 10.54 -4.66
CA LEU A 72 -5.22 11.32 -5.71
C LEU A 72 -5.57 10.49 -6.95
N THR A 73 -5.09 9.25 -7.05
CA THR A 73 -5.42 8.37 -8.18
C THR A 73 -6.83 7.78 -7.99
N PRO A 74 -7.79 8.03 -8.91
CA PRO A 74 -9.12 7.44 -8.82
C PRO A 74 -9.08 5.91 -8.77
N ASN A 75 -9.94 5.29 -7.98
CA ASN A 75 -9.99 3.84 -7.76
C ASN A 75 -8.67 3.23 -7.24
N MET A 76 -7.84 4.00 -6.54
CA MET A 76 -6.67 3.49 -5.81
C MET A 76 -7.02 3.29 -4.34
N SER A 77 -6.74 2.11 -3.77
CA SER A 77 -6.77 1.93 -2.31
C SER A 77 -5.36 2.11 -1.76
N THR A 78 -5.19 2.97 -0.75
CA THR A 78 -3.86 3.30 -0.20
C THR A 78 -3.88 3.12 1.31
N TRP A 79 -3.13 2.13 1.81
CA TRP A 79 -3.00 1.82 3.23
C TRP A 79 -1.61 2.15 3.72
N ARG A 80 -1.52 2.89 4.82
CA ARG A 80 -0.25 3.14 5.53
C ARG A 80 -0.40 2.70 6.99
N PRO A 81 -0.28 1.40 7.27
CA PRO A 81 -0.48 0.85 8.60
C PRO A 81 0.58 1.33 9.60
N ARG A 82 0.17 1.63 10.83
CA ARG A 82 1.06 1.98 11.94
C ARG A 82 1.46 0.76 12.76
N TYR A 83 0.59 -0.22 12.92
CA TYR A 83 0.80 -1.39 13.78
C TYR A 83 0.63 -2.72 13.04
N PRO A 84 1.16 -3.85 13.55
CA PRO A 84 1.04 -5.16 12.90
C PRO A 84 -0.41 -5.59 12.62
N VAL A 85 -1.34 -5.26 13.52
CA VAL A 85 -2.77 -5.57 13.33
C VAL A 85 -3.38 -4.80 12.14
N GLU A 86 -3.04 -3.52 11.99
CA GLU A 86 -3.44 -2.73 10.84
C GLU A 86 -2.83 -3.28 9.54
N SER A 87 -1.58 -3.76 9.60
CA SER A 87 -0.92 -4.40 8.44
C SER A 87 -1.65 -5.66 8.01
N ALA A 88 -2.05 -6.51 8.95
CA ALA A 88 -2.81 -7.73 8.66
C ALA A 88 -4.17 -7.40 8.02
N ILE A 89 -4.86 -6.38 8.54
CA ILE A 89 -6.16 -5.94 8.01
C ILE A 89 -6.02 -5.31 6.62
N ALA A 90 -4.99 -4.47 6.40
CA ALA A 90 -4.71 -3.90 5.10
C ALA A 90 -4.41 -4.97 4.03
N TRP A 91 -3.66 -6.01 4.39
CA TRP A 91 -3.44 -7.18 3.52
C TRP A 91 -4.73 -7.94 3.21
N LYS A 92 -5.54 -8.23 4.24
CA LYS A 92 -6.84 -8.89 4.06
C LYS A 92 -7.70 -8.11 3.07
N LEU A 93 -7.87 -6.81 3.28
CA LEU A 93 -8.69 -5.94 2.43
C LEU A 93 -8.12 -5.81 1.02
N ALA A 94 -6.79 -5.84 0.85
CA ALA A 94 -6.16 -5.86 -0.47
C ALA A 94 -6.44 -7.16 -1.24
N ILE A 95 -6.51 -8.31 -0.55
CA ILE A 95 -6.83 -9.61 -1.14
C ILE A 95 -8.32 -9.74 -1.47
N GLU A 96 -9.20 -9.15 -0.64
CA GLU A 96 -10.65 -9.15 -0.86
C GLU A 96 -11.06 -8.16 -1.96
N ARG A 97 -10.30 -7.08 -2.18
CA ARG A 97 -10.58 -6.08 -3.21
C ARG A 97 -10.28 -6.60 -4.62
N LYS A 98 -11.33 -7.00 -5.34
CA LYS A 98 -11.23 -7.51 -6.73
C LYS A 98 -11.27 -6.42 -7.80
N GLU A 99 -11.96 -5.31 -7.53
CA GLU A 99 -12.26 -4.25 -8.51
C GLU A 99 -11.26 -3.07 -8.52
N GLY A 100 -10.00 -3.33 -8.16
CA GLY A 100 -8.92 -2.35 -8.30
C GLY A 100 -7.66 -2.61 -7.46
N PRO A 101 -6.62 -1.77 -7.64
CA PRO A 101 -5.30 -1.98 -7.08
C PRO A 101 -5.10 -1.37 -5.70
N SER A 102 -4.36 -2.06 -4.83
CA SER A 102 -4.07 -1.63 -3.48
C SER A 102 -2.58 -1.33 -3.32
N ALA A 103 -2.25 -0.17 -2.77
CA ALA A 103 -0.91 0.19 -2.34
C ALA A 103 -0.79 0.03 -0.81
N LEU A 104 0.13 -0.81 -0.36
CA LEU A 104 0.43 -1.07 1.05
C LEU A 104 1.78 -0.45 1.39
N LEU A 105 1.79 0.55 2.28
CA LEU A 105 2.96 1.38 2.57
C LEU A 105 3.51 1.05 3.96
N PHE A 106 4.78 0.67 4.04
CA PHE A 106 5.42 0.20 5.26
C PHE A 106 6.71 0.98 5.59
N SER A 107 6.88 1.31 6.87
CA SER A 107 8.09 1.95 7.37
C SER A 107 9.29 0.99 7.40
N ARG A 108 10.49 1.52 7.21
CA ARG A 108 11.75 0.78 7.44
C ARG A 108 11.91 0.40 8.92
N ARG A 109 11.57 1.34 9.81
CA ARG A 109 11.70 1.16 11.25
C ARG A 109 10.53 0.35 11.80
N LYS A 110 10.81 -0.55 12.73
CA LYS A 110 9.77 -1.25 13.49
C LYS A 110 9.07 -0.24 14.40
N PRO A 111 7.74 -0.05 14.27
CA PRO A 111 7.01 0.81 15.18
C PRO A 111 7.01 0.21 16.59
N ALA A 112 7.04 1.07 17.61
CA ALA A 112 6.80 0.62 18.98
C ALA A 112 5.42 -0.06 19.04
N GLN A 113 5.36 -1.24 19.68
CA GLN A 113 4.11 -1.96 19.84
C GLN A 113 3.21 -1.16 20.79
N GLN A 114 1.94 -1.00 20.42
CA GLN A 114 0.98 -0.29 21.26
C GLN A 114 0.81 -1.05 22.58
N GLU A 115 0.97 -0.36 23.72
CA GLU A 115 0.80 -0.94 25.07
C GLU A 115 -0.68 -1.23 25.41
N ARG A 116 -1.61 -0.83 24.54
CA ARG A 116 -3.06 -0.94 24.74
C ARG A 116 -3.67 -2.04 23.89
N THR A 117 -4.87 -2.47 24.27
CA THR A 117 -5.74 -3.33 23.45
C THR A 117 -5.88 -2.75 22.06
N ALA A 118 -5.69 -3.60 21.04
CA ALA A 118 -5.90 -3.18 19.66
C ALA A 118 -7.38 -2.82 19.45
N PRO A 119 -7.66 -1.75 18.67
CA PRO A 119 -9.04 -1.44 18.30
C PRO A 119 -9.66 -2.61 17.53
N PRO A 120 -11.00 -2.75 17.55
CA PRO A 120 -11.68 -3.80 16.80
C PRO A 120 -11.26 -3.78 15.34
N ALA A 121 -11.02 -4.96 14.78
CA ALA A 121 -10.65 -5.10 13.36
C ALA A 121 -11.68 -4.46 12.42
N THR A 122 -12.95 -4.43 12.83
CA THR A 122 -14.06 -3.78 12.13
C THR A 122 -13.88 -2.28 12.01
N ASP A 123 -13.26 -1.62 13.00
CA ASP A 123 -13.03 -0.17 12.97
C ASP A 123 -11.79 0.17 12.16
N ILE A 124 -10.72 -0.61 12.29
CA ILE A 124 -9.53 -0.48 11.44
C ILE A 124 -9.91 -0.63 9.96
N ALA A 125 -10.81 -1.57 9.63
CA ALA A 125 -11.26 -1.82 8.26
C ALA A 125 -12.02 -0.63 7.63
N LYS A 126 -12.52 0.32 8.42
CA LYS A 126 -13.20 1.53 7.92
C LYS A 126 -12.21 2.58 7.36
N GLY A 127 -10.90 2.37 7.53
CA GLY A 127 -9.84 3.25 7.01
C GLY A 127 -9.47 4.42 7.94
N GLY A 128 -10.29 4.70 8.95
CA GLY A 128 -10.01 5.65 10.01
C GLY A 128 -10.89 5.35 11.24
N TYR A 129 -10.32 5.48 12.43
CA TYR A 129 -10.96 5.13 13.70
C TYR A 129 -10.33 5.93 14.84
N ASN A 130 -10.99 5.94 16.01
CA ASN A 130 -10.45 6.54 17.21
C ASN A 130 -9.40 5.63 17.86
N PRO A 131 -8.12 6.03 17.97
CA PRO A 131 -7.09 5.16 18.53
C PRO A 131 -7.11 5.06 20.07
N THR A 132 -8.01 5.78 20.76
CA THR A 132 -7.99 5.91 22.22
C THR A 132 -9.04 5.11 22.99
N ASP A 133 -9.92 4.37 22.32
CA ASP A 133 -10.93 3.51 22.97
C ASP A 133 -10.38 2.12 23.33
#